data_AF-A0A2E5M4B6-F1
#
_entry.id   AF-A0A2E5M4B6-F1
#
_cell.length_a   1.000
_cell.length_b   1.000
_cell.length_c   1.000
_cell.angle_alpha   90.00
_cell.angle_beta   90.00
_cell.angle_gamma   90.00
#
_symmetry.space_group_name_H-M   'P 1'
#
loop_
_entity.id
_entity.type
_entity.pdbx_description
1 polymer ?
#
loop_
_entity_poly.entity_id
_entity_poly.type
_entity_poly.pdbx_seq_one_letter_code
_entity_poly.pdbx_strand_id
1 'polypeptide(L)'
;MMIAVIAKLNVAEGKEAEFETAMLNLAAQVRANEPGNQLYTLCKDAGGNYLMLELYDTEEDVEAHGETEHLKASGASFRGLMAGAPDIQRLEVIG
;
A
#
# COMPACT_ATOMS: atom_id res chain seq x y z
N MET A 1 -10.47 -14.56 -8.69
CA MET A 1 -11.26 -13.35 -9.03
C MET A 1 -10.38 -12.19 -8.65
N MET A 2 -10.23 -11.19 -9.53
CA MET A 2 -9.35 -10.06 -9.23
C MET A 2 -9.94 -9.22 -8.09
N ILE A 3 -9.05 -8.70 -7.25
CA ILE A 3 -9.41 -7.88 -6.09
C ILE A 3 -8.67 -6.56 -6.23
N ALA A 4 -9.42 -5.46 -6.16
CA ALA A 4 -8.84 -4.14 -6.03
C ALA A 4 -8.87 -3.70 -4.56
N VAL A 5 -7.82 -3.00 -4.13
CA VAL A 5 -7.74 -2.43 -2.78
C VAL A 5 -7.48 -0.93 -2.89
N ILE A 6 -8.22 -0.17 -2.09
CA ILE A 6 -7.93 1.23 -1.81
C ILE A 6 -7.53 1.30 -0.34
N ALA A 7 -6.26 1.61 -0.08
CA ALA A 7 -5.76 1.84 1.27
C ALA A 7 -5.53 3.32 1.50
N LYS A 8 -6.37 3.98 2.31
CA LYS A 8 -6.12 5.36 2.73
C LYS A 8 -5.11 5.36 3.87
N LEU A 9 -3.99 6.03 3.66
CA LEU A 9 -2.84 6.04 4.55
C LEU A 9 -2.85 7.30 5.42
N ASN A 10 -3.02 7.10 6.73
CA ASN A 10 -3.06 8.18 7.72
C ASN A 10 -1.62 8.59 8.11
N VAL A 11 -1.03 9.49 7.34
CA VAL A 11 0.33 10.02 7.56
C VAL A 11 0.32 11.10 8.64
N ALA A 12 1.34 11.12 9.49
CA ALA A 12 1.52 12.15 10.50
C ALA A 12 1.87 13.50 9.86
N GLU A 13 1.31 14.58 10.38
CA GLU A 13 1.55 15.93 9.88
C GLU A 13 3.05 16.28 9.93
N GLY A 14 3.58 16.80 8.81
CA GLY A 14 4.99 17.15 8.68
C GLY A 14 5.92 15.96 8.44
N LYS A 15 5.37 14.75 8.21
CA LYS A 15 6.11 13.52 7.90
C LYS A 15 5.96 13.03 6.47
N GLU A 16 5.38 13.86 5.61
CA GLU A 16 4.98 13.50 4.26
C GLU A 16 6.17 13.07 3.39
N ALA A 17 7.27 13.83 3.43
CA ALA A 17 8.45 13.54 2.60
C ALA A 17 9.17 12.25 3.01
N GLU A 18 9.30 12.00 4.32
CA GLU A 18 9.89 10.74 4.82
C GLU A 18 8.97 9.56 4.52
N PHE A 19 7.66 9.75 4.67
CA PHE A 19 6.66 8.75 4.32
C PHE A 19 6.70 8.40 2.83
N GLU A 20 6.68 9.39 1.94
CA GLU A 20 6.75 9.16 0.49
C GLU A 20 8.00 8.36 0.12
N THR A 21 9.15 8.70 0.69
CA THR A 21 10.40 7.97 0.47
C THR A 21 10.28 6.50 0.91
N ALA A 22 9.77 6.26 2.13
CA ALA A 22 9.60 4.90 2.65
C ALA A 22 8.59 4.08 1.83
N MET A 23 7.45 4.68 1.49
CA MET A 23 6.36 4.04 0.77
C MET A 23 6.72 3.74 -0.69
N LEU A 24 7.44 4.62 -1.37
CA LEU A 24 7.92 4.38 -2.73
C LEU A 24 8.97 3.25 -2.78
N ASN A 25 9.83 3.14 -1.76
CA ASN A 25 10.76 2.03 -1.63
C ASN A 25 10.02 0.69 -1.43
N LEU A 26 9.02 0.66 -0.54
CA LEU A 26 8.19 -0.53 -0.36
C LEU A 26 7.42 -0.88 -1.64
N ALA A 27 6.83 0.11 -2.32
CA ALA A 27 6.10 -0.11 -3.57
C ALA A 27 6.98 -0.69 -4.69
N ALA A 28 8.26 -0.32 -4.74
CA ALA A 28 9.21 -0.94 -5.66
C ALA A 28 9.46 -2.42 -5.35
N GLN A 29 9.53 -2.78 -4.06
CA GLN A 29 9.70 -4.18 -3.64
C GLN A 29 8.45 -5.01 -3.92
N VAL A 30 7.25 -4.48 -3.66
CA VAL A 30 5.98 -5.17 -3.95
C VAL A 30 5.91 -5.51 -5.44
N ARG A 31 6.07 -4.52 -6.31
CA ARG A 31 6.01 -4.72 -7.78
C ARG A 31 7.09 -5.67 -8.32
N ALA A 32 8.24 -5.77 -7.64
CA ALA A 32 9.33 -6.64 -8.08
C ALA A 32 9.15 -8.09 -7.62
N ASN A 33 8.49 -8.32 -6.48
CA ASN A 33 8.49 -9.62 -5.81
C ASN A 33 7.10 -10.27 -5.73
N GLU A 34 6.02 -9.56 -6.04
CA GLU A 34 4.65 -10.07 -5.99
C GLU A 34 4.07 -10.17 -7.41
N PRO A 35 4.25 -11.30 -8.12
CA PRO A 35 3.81 -11.42 -9.51
C PRO A 35 2.28 -11.37 -9.68
N GLY A 36 1.52 -11.66 -8.63
CA GLY A 36 0.05 -11.53 -8.61
C GLY A 36 -0.44 -10.09 -8.35
N ASN A 37 0.48 -9.15 -8.04
CA ASN A 37 0.16 -7.73 -7.93
C ASN A 37 0.27 -7.06 -9.31
N GLN A 38 -0.86 -6.60 -9.84
CA GLN A 38 -0.98 -5.94 -11.14
C GLN A 38 -0.90 -4.41 -11.04
N LEU A 39 -1.20 -3.86 -9.87
CA LEU A 39 -1.08 -2.43 -9.56
C LEU A 39 -0.68 -2.28 -8.09
N TYR A 40 0.29 -1.40 -7.82
CA TYR A 40 0.62 -0.95 -6.47
C TYR A 40 1.18 0.46 -6.56
N THR A 41 0.31 1.46 -6.45
CA THR A 41 0.64 2.86 -6.74
C THR A 41 0.20 3.79 -5.63
N LEU A 42 1.17 4.55 -5.11
CA LEU A 42 0.89 5.63 -4.18
C LEU A 42 0.33 6.83 -4.93
N CYS A 43 -0.84 7.29 -4.49
CA CYS A 43 -1.55 8.45 -5.00
C CYS A 43 -1.74 9.46 -3.87
N LYS A 44 -1.96 10.72 -4.27
CA LYS A 44 -2.34 11.81 -3.38
C LYS A 44 -3.54 12.53 -3.95
N ASP A 45 -4.59 12.71 -3.17
CA ASP A 45 -5.79 13.44 -3.59
C ASP A 45 -5.60 14.96 -3.47
N ALA A 46 -6.61 15.72 -3.92
CA ALA A 46 -6.58 17.18 -3.84
C ALA A 46 -6.61 17.74 -2.41
N GLY A 47 -7.05 16.93 -1.44
CA GLY A 47 -7.01 17.26 -0.01
C GLY A 47 -5.68 16.91 0.67
N GLY A 48 -4.73 16.34 -0.08
CA GLY A 48 -3.44 15.90 0.43
C GLY A 48 -3.46 14.54 1.13
N ASN A 49 -4.57 13.79 1.08
CA ASN A 49 -4.62 12.44 1.62
C ASN A 49 -3.86 11.47 0.72
N TYR A 50 -3.14 10.53 1.33
CA TYR A 50 -2.46 9.47 0.61
C TYR A 50 -3.37 8.25 0.45
N LEU A 51 -3.36 7.67 -0.74
CA LEU A 51 -4.05 6.43 -1.06
C LEU A 51 -3.07 5.49 -1.75
N MET A 52 -3.01 4.22 -1.34
CA MET A 52 -2.45 3.15 -2.16
C MET A 52 -3.57 2.55 -2.98
N LEU A 53 -3.39 2.55 -4.31
CA LEU A 53 -4.27 1.82 -5.23
C LEU A 53 -3.58 0.52 -5.60
N GLU A 54 -4.29 -0.58 -5.38
CA GLU A 54 -3.77 -1.92 -5.55
C GLU A 54 -4.72 -2.78 -6.38
N LEU A 55 -4.16 -3.71 -7.15
CA LEU A 55 -4.91 -4.68 -7.94
C LEU A 55 -4.18 -6.02 -7.88
N TYR A 56 -4.91 -7.07 -7.54
CA TYR A 56 -4.38 -8.42 -7.40
C TYR A 56 -5.17 -9.44 -8.23
N ASP A 57 -4.51 -10.49 -8.69
CA ASP A 57 -5.13 -11.55 -9.50
C ASP A 57 -6.12 -12.40 -8.70
N THR A 58 -5.83 -12.62 -7.41
CA THR A 58 -6.61 -13.47 -6.50
C THR A 58 -6.71 -12.91 -5.08
N GLU A 59 -7.62 -13.47 -4.27
CA GLU A 59 -7.70 -13.15 -2.83
C GLU A 59 -6.47 -13.68 -2.09
N GLU A 60 -5.95 -14.84 -2.50
CA GLU A 60 -4.74 -15.42 -1.95
C GLU A 60 -3.52 -14.50 -2.15
N ASP A 61 -3.44 -13.77 -3.26
CA ASP A 61 -2.38 -12.77 -3.48
C ASP A 61 -2.51 -11.58 -2.51
N VAL A 62 -3.73 -11.16 -2.18
CA VAL A 62 -3.98 -10.10 -1.17
C VAL A 62 -3.59 -10.57 0.23
N GLU A 63 -3.90 -11.82 0.58
CA GLU A 63 -3.50 -12.40 1.86
C GLU A 63 -1.98 -12.54 1.95
N ALA A 64 -1.35 -13.08 0.90
CA ALA A 64 0.09 -13.24 0.80
C ALA A 64 0.83 -11.91 0.93
N HIS A 65 0.34 -10.85 0.27
CA HIS A 65 0.88 -9.50 0.34
C HIS A 65 1.17 -9.07 1.78
N GLY A 66 0.16 -9.20 2.66
CA GLY A 66 0.23 -8.82 4.08
C GLY A 66 1.24 -9.60 4.92
N GLU A 67 1.73 -10.74 4.42
CA GLU A 67 2.67 -11.62 5.11
C GLU A 67 4.09 -11.60 4.54
N THR A 68 4.33 -10.86 3.45
CA THR A 68 5.62 -10.85 2.75
C THR A 68 6.78 -10.32 3.60
N GLU A 69 7.98 -10.80 3.30
CA GLU A 69 9.20 -10.38 4.01
C GLU A 69 9.51 -8.89 3.80
N HIS A 70 9.30 -8.35 2.59
CA HIS A 70 9.55 -6.93 2.32
C HIS A 70 8.56 -6.01 3.03
N LEU A 71 7.30 -6.40 3.21
CA LEU A 71 6.37 -5.63 4.07
C LEU A 71 6.86 -5.65 5.53
N LYS A 72 7.17 -6.83 6.08
CA LYS A 72 7.69 -6.97 7.44
C LYS A 72 8.96 -6.16 7.67
N ALA A 73 9.90 -6.21 6.72
CA ALA A 73 11.16 -5.47 6.79
C ALA A 73 10.97 -3.94 6.71
N SER A 74 9.98 -3.48 5.94
CA SER A 74 9.69 -2.05 5.80
C SER A 74 9.05 -1.42 7.05
N GLY A 75 8.46 -2.22 7.94
CA GLY A 75 7.72 -1.72 9.11
C GLY A 75 8.52 -0.79 10.02
N ALA A 76 9.84 -0.98 10.12
CA ALA A 76 10.71 -0.09 10.88
C ALA A 76 10.80 1.32 10.27
N SER A 77 10.76 1.43 8.94
CA SER A 77 10.83 2.70 8.21
C SER A 77 9.59 3.56 8.38
N PHE A 78 8.43 2.98 8.72
CA PHE A 78 7.19 3.72 8.97
C PHE A 78 6.98 4.13 10.43
N ARG A 79 7.88 3.75 11.35
CA ARG A 79 7.76 4.06 12.77
C ARG A 79 7.74 5.58 12.99
N GLY A 80 6.63 6.08 13.53
CA GLY A 80 6.44 7.52 13.80
C GLY A 80 6.10 8.35 12.56
N LEU A 81 5.91 7.74 11.39
CA LEU A 81 5.44 8.43 10.18
C LEU A 81 3.91 8.38 10.03
N MET A 82 3.24 7.47 10.74
CA MET A 82 1.80 7.24 10.63
C MET A 82 1.07 7.84 11.85
N ALA A 83 -0.06 8.50 11.61
CA ALA A 83 -0.98 9.03 12.63
C ALA A 83 -2.04 8.01 13.08
N GLY A 84 -2.14 6.87 12.41
CA GLY A 84 -3.09 5.82 12.74
C GLY A 84 -3.03 4.66 11.75
N ALA A 85 -3.84 3.64 12.00
CA ALA A 85 -4.03 2.53 11.07
C ALA A 85 -4.63 3.05 9.74
N PRO A 86 -4.30 2.41 8.60
CA PRO A 86 -4.93 2.75 7.34
C PRO A 86 -6.42 2.35 7.33
N ASP A 87 -7.21 3.02 6.48
CA ASP A 87 -8.57 2.61 6.14
C ASP A 87 -8.53 1.80 4.84
N ILE A 88 -9.04 0.56 4.88
CA ILE A 88 -8.89 -0.42 3.80
C ILE A 88 -10.26 -0.73 3.21
N GLN A 89 -10.42 -0.46 1.93
CA GLN A 89 -11.56 -0.92 1.14
C GLN A 89 -11.11 -1.99 0.15
N ARG A 90 -11.76 -3.15 0.20
CA ARG A 90 -11.63 -4.22 -0.80
C ARG A 90 -12.80 -4.15 -1.77
N LEU A 91 -12.50 -4.33 -3.05
CA LEU A 91 -13.43 -4.19 -4.16
C LEU A 91 -13.33 -5.43 -5.04
N GLU A 92 -14.49 -5.95 -5.45
CA GLU A 92 -14.56 -6.93 -6.52
C GLU A 92 -14.34 -6.24 -7.87
N VAL A 93 -13.45 -6.79 -8.69
CA VAL A 93 -13.22 -6.31 -10.04
C VAL A 93 -14.18 -7.01 -10.99
N ILE A 94 -15.10 -6.25 -11.59
CA ILE A 94 -16.13 -6.76 -12.49
C ILE A 94 -15.65 -6.81 -13.97
N GLY A 95 -14.65 -5.99 -14.33
CA GLY A 95 -14.09 -5.92 -15.69
C GLY A 95 -12.90 -4.98 -15.80
#